data_AF-A0A8T5MNQ6-F1
#
_entry.id   AF-A0A8T5MNQ6-F1
#
_cell.length_a   1.000
_cell.length_b   1.000
_cell.length_c   1.000
_cell.angle_alpha   90.00
_cell.angle_beta   90.00
_cell.angle_gamma   90.00
#
_symmetry.space_group_name_H-M   'P 1'
#
loop_
_entity.id
_entity.type
_entity.pdbx_description
1 polymer ?
#
loop_
_entity_poly.entity_id
_entity_poly.type
_entity_poly.pdbx_seq_one_letter_code
_entity_poly.pdbx_strand_id
1 'polypeptide(L)'
;MKKMIWYILIVILILALALVVSFAVKQIKLLTPEESCVQSGGAWETFPDTCANLCFYERGGARNCAEVLTDSCNCLAGDCWDGKSCVPI
;
A
#
# COMPACT_ATOMS: atom_id res chain seq x y z
N MET A 1 13.31 28.55 -43.18
CA MET A 1 13.77 27.15 -42.92
C MET A 1 14.34 26.96 -41.51
N LYS A 2 15.31 27.76 -41.03
CA LYS A 2 15.84 27.63 -39.65
C LYS A 2 14.78 27.66 -38.53
N LYS A 3 13.76 28.52 -38.65
CA LYS A 3 12.65 28.61 -37.67
C LYS A 3 11.81 27.32 -37.62
N MET A 4 11.55 26.66 -38.76
CA MET A 4 10.79 25.40 -38.79
C MET A 4 11.58 24.25 -38.14
N ILE A 5 12.89 24.16 -38.38
CA ILE A 5 13.75 23.14 -37.76
C ILE A 5 13.75 23.30 -36.24
N TRP A 6 13.75 24.54 -35.74
CA TRP A 6 13.70 24.83 -34.32
C TRP A 6 12.38 24.37 -33.66
N TYR A 7 11.23 24.58 -34.32
CA TYR A 7 9.94 24.06 -33.83
C TYR A 7 9.89 22.54 -33.77
N ILE A 8 10.45 21.87 -34.78
CA ILE A 8 10.50 20.40 -34.82
C ILE A 8 11.31 19.84 -33.64
N LEU A 9 12.46 20.45 -33.32
CA LEU A 9 13.29 20.04 -32.18
C LEU A 9 12.56 20.21 -30.85
N ILE A 10 11.78 21.29 -30.66
CA ILE A 10 11.00 21.51 -29.45
C ILE A 10 9.91 20.46 -29.29
N VAL A 11 9.19 20.14 -30.37
CA VAL A 11 8.12 19.12 -30.33
C VAL A 11 8.69 17.74 -29.98
N ILE A 12 9.83 17.37 -30.56
CA ILE A 12 10.53 16.11 -30.23
C ILE A 12 10.93 16.10 -28.76
N LEU A 13 11.45 17.21 -28.23
CA LEU A 13 11.88 17.33 -26.84
C LEU A 13 10.69 17.18 -25.87
N ILE A 14 9.54 17.80 -26.18
CA ILE A 14 8.31 17.68 -25.38
C ILE A 14 7.78 16.24 -25.40
N LEU A 15 7.76 15.59 -26.57
CA LEU A 15 7.34 14.19 -26.71
C LEU A 15 8.25 13.24 -25.94
N ALA A 16 9.57 13.43 -26.00
CA ALA A 16 10.52 12.66 -25.23
C ALA A 16 10.33 12.85 -23.72
N LEU A 17 10.08 14.08 -23.27
CA LEU A 17 9.82 14.38 -21.86
C LEU A 17 8.52 13.71 -21.38
N ALA A 18 7.46 13.77 -22.19
CA ALA A 18 6.18 13.13 -21.88
C ALA A 18 6.31 11.60 -21.78
N LEU A 19 7.13 10.97 -22.63
CA LEU A 19 7.44 9.54 -22.56
C LEU A 19 8.16 9.17 -21.26
N VAL A 20 9.15 9.96 -20.83
CA VAL A 20 9.88 9.73 -19.57
C VAL A 20 8.95 9.83 -18.36
N VAL A 21 8.08 10.86 -18.33
CA VAL A 21 7.09 11.03 -17.25
C VAL A 21 6.11 9.85 -17.21
N SER A 22 5.62 9.40 -18.37
CA SER A 22 4.70 8.26 -18.46
C SER A 22 5.34 6.97 -17.95
N PHE A 23 6.64 6.80 -18.16
CA PHE A 23 7.39 5.64 -17.66
C PHE A 23 7.58 5.68 -16.14
N ALA A 24 7.80 6.87 -15.57
CA ALA A 24 7.96 7.07 -14.13
C ALA A 24 6.65 6.83 -13.35
N VAL A 25 5.49 7.22 -13.91
CA VAL A 25 4.19 7.10 -13.23
C VAL A 25 3.69 5.65 -13.14
N LYS A 26 4.18 4.76 -14.01
CA LYS A 26 3.70 3.37 -14.09
C LYS A 26 3.98 2.50 -12.85
N GLN A 27 4.73 2.98 -11.87
CA GLN A 27 5.28 2.13 -10.79
C GLN A 27 4.57 2.27 -9.43
N ILE A 28 3.54 3.11 -9.28
CA ILE A 28 2.82 3.20 -8.00
C ILE A 28 1.71 2.15 -7.98
N LYS A 29 2.07 0.87 -7.76
CA LYS A 29 1.09 -0.14 -7.41
C LYS A 29 0.65 0.12 -5.97
N LEU A 30 -0.57 0.63 -5.78
CA LEU A 30 -1.18 0.71 -4.46
C LEU A 30 -1.64 -0.69 -4.07
N LEU A 31 -1.04 -1.27 -3.02
CA LEU A 31 -1.50 -2.54 -2.48
C LEU A 31 -2.80 -2.33 -1.72
N THR A 32 -3.73 -3.28 -1.89
CA THR A 32 -4.86 -3.43 -0.97
C THR A 32 -4.36 -3.86 0.43
N PRO A 33 -5.15 -3.65 1.50
CA PRO A 33 -4.78 -4.13 2.84
C PRO A 33 -4.49 -5.65 2.87
N GLU A 34 -5.28 -6.44 2.14
CA GLU A 34 -5.08 -7.87 1.98
C GLU A 34 -3.74 -8.21 1.30
N GLU A 35 -3.45 -7.60 0.15
CA GLU A 35 -2.17 -7.83 -0.53
C GLU A 35 -0.98 -7.41 0.35
N SER A 36 -1.13 -6.33 1.11
CA SER A 36 -0.09 -5.83 2.02
C SER A 36 0.12 -6.75 3.23
N CYS A 37 -0.94 -7.35 3.75
CA CYS A 37 -0.89 -8.37 4.79
C CYS A 37 -0.11 -9.60 4.32
N VAL A 38 -0.47 -10.15 3.17
CA VAL A 38 0.18 -11.33 2.59
C VAL A 38 1.65 -11.03 2.26
N GLN A 39 1.94 -9.84 1.73
CA GLN A 39 3.32 -9.40 1.47
C GLN A 39 4.17 -9.28 2.75
N SER A 40 3.54 -8.93 3.88
CA SER A 40 4.20 -8.84 5.18
C SER A 40 4.39 -10.20 5.86
N GLY A 41 3.94 -11.30 5.24
CA GLY A 41 4.04 -12.65 5.81
C GLY A 41 2.91 -13.04 6.77
N GLY A 42 1.85 -12.22 6.86
CA GLY A 42 0.62 -12.54 7.59
C GLY A 42 -0.40 -13.27 6.71
N ALA A 43 -1.51 -13.69 7.33
CA ALA A 43 -2.68 -14.25 6.63
C ALA A 43 -3.86 -13.28 6.72
N TRP A 44 -4.50 -12.98 5.60
CA TRP A 44 -5.73 -12.17 5.61
C TRP A 44 -6.93 -13.05 5.92
N GLU A 45 -7.64 -12.75 7.00
CA GLU A 45 -8.66 -13.62 7.56
C GLU A 45 -9.86 -12.82 8.07
N THR A 46 -11.03 -13.44 8.10
CA THR A 46 -12.22 -12.91 8.75
C THR A 46 -12.25 -13.38 10.20
N PHE A 47 -12.08 -12.44 11.13
CA PHE A 47 -12.19 -12.67 12.56
C PHE A 47 -13.68 -12.66 12.97
N PRO A 48 -14.10 -13.52 13.91
CA PRO A 48 -15.49 -13.54 14.41
C PRO A 48 -15.84 -12.30 15.26
N ASP A 49 -14.84 -11.49 15.60
CA ASP A 49 -14.92 -10.32 16.45
C ASP A 49 -14.02 -9.20 15.91
N THR A 50 -14.07 -8.02 16.55
CA THR A 50 -13.15 -6.91 16.23
C THR A 50 -11.77 -7.06 16.89
N CYS A 51 -11.45 -8.25 17.40
CA CYS A 51 -10.30 -8.54 18.26
C CYS A 51 -9.08 -9.06 17.48
N ALA A 52 -9.00 -8.72 16.19
CA ALA A 52 -7.83 -8.98 15.36
C ALA A 52 -6.54 -8.50 16.05
N ASN A 53 -5.40 -9.08 15.66
CA ASN A 53 -4.08 -8.77 16.19
C ASN A 53 -3.61 -7.36 15.75
N LEU A 54 -4.26 -6.32 16.25
CA LEU A 54 -3.99 -4.91 15.91
C LEU A 54 -2.97 -4.30 16.87
N CYS A 55 -2.02 -3.54 16.33
CA CYS A 55 -0.99 -2.88 17.13
C CYS A 55 -1.53 -1.90 18.17
N PHE A 56 -2.70 -1.32 17.93
CA PHE A 56 -3.36 -0.47 18.91
C PHE A 56 -3.58 -1.21 20.24
N TYR A 57 -4.00 -2.48 20.19
CA TYR A 57 -4.27 -3.26 21.40
C TYR A 57 -2.98 -3.82 22.02
N GLU A 58 -2.03 -4.25 21.19
CA GLU A 58 -0.75 -4.80 21.68
C GLU A 58 0.12 -3.73 22.35
N ARG A 59 -0.02 -2.46 21.97
CA ARG A 59 0.72 -1.32 22.56
C ARG A 59 -0.01 -0.62 23.71
N GLY A 60 -0.95 -1.32 24.35
CA GLY A 60 -1.62 -0.85 25.57
C GLY A 60 -2.91 -0.04 25.34
N GLY A 61 -3.45 -0.03 24.13
CA GLY A 61 -4.80 0.48 23.87
C GLY A 61 -5.86 -0.42 24.51
N ALA A 62 -6.97 0.18 24.94
CA ALA A 62 -8.08 -0.57 25.53
C ALA A 62 -8.65 -1.57 24.51
N ARG A 63 -8.57 -2.87 24.82
CA ARG A 63 -9.12 -3.93 23.98
C ARG A 63 -10.60 -4.12 24.29
N ASN A 64 -11.45 -3.42 23.52
CA ASN A 64 -12.89 -3.62 23.52
C ASN A 64 -13.25 -4.33 22.21
N CYS A 65 -13.68 -5.59 22.32
CA CYS A 65 -14.02 -6.39 21.15
C CYS A 65 -15.53 -6.52 21.05
N ALA A 66 -16.06 -6.24 19.85
CA ALA A 66 -17.45 -6.47 19.53
C ALA A 66 -17.58 -7.77 18.74
N GLU A 67 -18.68 -8.50 18.93
CA GLU A 67 -19.03 -9.70 18.18
C GLU A 67 -19.51 -9.33 16.77
N VAL A 68 -18.58 -8.85 15.94
CA VAL A 68 -18.81 -8.44 14.56
C VAL A 68 -17.70 -9.04 13.69
N LEU A 69 -18.10 -9.65 12.57
CA LEU A 69 -17.17 -10.17 11.58
C LEU A 69 -16.25 -9.04 11.08
N THR A 70 -14.95 -9.24 11.22
CA THR A 70 -13.94 -8.23 10.89
C THR A 70 -12.87 -8.83 10.00
N ASP A 71 -12.70 -8.30 8.80
CA ASP A 71 -11.59 -8.67 7.93
C ASP A 71 -10.31 -7.95 8.35
N SER A 72 -9.26 -8.70 8.65
CA SER A 72 -7.99 -8.13 9.10
C SER A 72 -6.80 -9.05 8.82
N CYS A 73 -5.61 -8.58 9.16
CA CYS A 73 -4.40 -9.36 9.04
C CYS A 73 -4.09 -10.13 10.32
N ASN A 74 -3.96 -11.46 10.19
CA ASN A 74 -3.41 -12.34 11.20
C ASN A 74 -1.89 -12.37 11.05
N CYS A 75 -1.21 -11.50 11.81
CA CYS A 75 0.25 -11.44 11.84
C CYS A 75 0.87 -12.61 12.62
N LEU A 76 2.13 -12.91 12.33
CA LEU A 76 2.89 -13.94 13.05
C LEU A 76 3.06 -13.59 14.54
N ALA A 77 3.35 -14.61 15.35
CA ALA A 77 3.56 -14.43 16.79
C ALA A 77 4.70 -13.44 17.07
N GLY A 78 4.42 -12.41 17.87
CA GLY A 78 5.36 -11.32 18.18
C GLY A 78 5.20 -10.07 17.31
N ASP A 79 4.37 -10.14 16.27
CA ASP A 79 4.01 -9.00 15.42
C ASP A 79 2.52 -8.64 15.58
N CYS A 80 2.18 -7.42 15.19
CA CYS A 80 0.83 -6.87 15.16
C CYS A 80 0.56 -6.12 13.85
N TRP A 81 -0.71 -5.97 13.50
CA TRP A 81 -1.16 -5.25 12.32
C TRP A 81 -1.36 -3.76 12.61
N ASP A 82 -0.65 -2.88 11.89
CA ASP A 82 -0.77 -1.42 12.03
C ASP A 82 -1.75 -0.78 11.04
N GLY A 83 -2.47 -1.59 10.26
CA GLY A 83 -3.34 -1.16 9.17
C GLY A 83 -2.67 -1.18 7.80
N LYS A 84 -1.35 -1.40 7.73
CA LYS A 84 -0.57 -1.46 6.49
C LYS A 84 0.38 -2.66 6.45
N SER A 85 1.02 -3.00 7.56
CA SER A 85 2.03 -4.05 7.64
C SER A 85 1.98 -4.77 8.98
N CYS A 86 2.47 -6.00 9.00
CA CYS A 86 2.82 -6.68 10.25
C CYS A 86 4.13 -6.10 10.76
N VAL A 87 4.12 -5.59 11.99
CA VAL A 87 5.28 -4.98 12.64
C VAL A 87 5.47 -5.56 14.03
N PRO A 88 6.71 -5.57 14.58
CA PRO A 88 6.94 -6.01 15.94
C PRO A 88 6.08 -5.25 16.95
N ILE A 89 5.56 -6.00 17.93
CA ILE A 89 4.75 -5.49 19.04
C ILE A 89 5.54 -4.46 19.87
#